data_AF-A0A3N7H2N8-F1
#
_entry.id   AF-A0A3N7H2N8-F1
#
_cell.length_a   1.000
_cell.length_b   1.000
_cell.length_c   1.000
_cell.angle_alpha   90.00
_cell.angle_beta   90.00
_cell.angle_gamma   90.00
#
_symmetry.space_group_name_H-M   'P 1'
#
loop_
_entity.id
_entity.type
_entity.pdbx_description
1 polymer ?
#
loop_
_entity_poly.entity_id
_entity_poly.type
_entity_poly.pdbx_seq_one_letter_code
_entity_poly.pdbx_strand_id
1 'polypeptide(L)'
;MKKQNTKVRTVDKYEGYSEIGEMYSSKWRKVDLLIPSNFRMLCAILGVKMEDVLRDYMWMVSYAVSDGGTERQRKAAKKFFLACQFGQHAYPKKDINAMFEELKAVRTTYNTTENMDWDDKELFWKNNHMYIEYWFKRWFEKNSRQDDISILENY
;
A
#
# COMPACT_ATOMS: atom_id res chain seq x y z
N MET A 1 -49.57 -4.42 33.19
CA MET A 1 -48.73 -4.28 31.99
C MET A 1 -47.31 -4.74 32.32
N LYS A 2 -46.81 -5.84 31.74
CA LYS A 2 -45.43 -6.31 31.97
C LYS A 2 -44.47 -5.47 31.12
N LYS A 3 -43.57 -4.72 31.75
CA LYS A 3 -42.46 -4.03 31.06
C LYS A 3 -41.51 -5.09 30.50
N GLN A 4 -41.47 -5.22 29.17
CA GLN A 4 -40.41 -5.97 28.51
C GLN A 4 -39.11 -5.18 28.66
N ASN A 5 -38.16 -5.72 29.43
CA ASN A 5 -36.80 -5.19 29.49
C ASN A 5 -36.10 -5.54 28.18
N THR A 6 -36.07 -4.60 27.25
CA THR A 6 -35.26 -4.70 26.03
C THR A 6 -33.79 -4.67 26.44
N LYS A 7 -33.11 -5.82 26.41
CA LYS A 7 -31.65 -5.87 26.55
C LYS A 7 -31.04 -5.18 25.33
N VAL A 8 -30.64 -3.92 25.49
CA VAL A 8 -29.79 -3.25 24.52
C VAL A 8 -28.41 -3.87 24.64
N ARG A 9 -28.03 -4.68 23.64
CA ARG A 9 -26.66 -5.16 23.50
C ARG A 9 -25.90 -4.11 22.71
N THR A 10 -25.06 -3.35 23.39
CA THR A 10 -24.09 -2.49 22.72
C THR A 10 -23.12 -3.42 22.01
N VAL A 11 -23.24 -3.54 20.69
CA VAL A 11 -22.26 -4.21 19.86
C VAL A 11 -21.32 -3.12 19.39
N ASP A 12 -20.04 -3.24 19.70
CA ASP A 12 -19.06 -2.40 19.03
C ASP A 12 -19.15 -2.74 17.55
N LYS A 13 -19.65 -1.79 16.75
CA LYS A 13 -19.86 -1.98 15.30
C LYS A 13 -18.56 -2.40 14.61
N TYR A 14 -17.42 -2.21 15.26
CA TYR A 14 -16.10 -2.51 14.76
C TYR A 14 -15.39 -3.68 15.45
N GLU A 15 -16.08 -4.46 16.31
CA GLU A 15 -15.52 -5.64 16.99
C GLU A 15 -14.91 -6.65 15.99
N GLY A 16 -15.55 -6.82 14.82
CA GLY A 16 -15.07 -7.66 13.71
C GLY A 16 -13.87 -7.09 12.92
N TYR A 17 -13.42 -5.88 13.23
CA TYR A 17 -12.24 -5.22 12.65
C TYR A 17 -11.16 -4.93 13.70
N SER A 18 -11.28 -5.53 14.90
CA SER A 18 -10.26 -5.40 15.95
C SER A 18 -8.93 -6.07 15.57
N GLU A 19 -8.96 -7.02 14.64
CA GLU A 19 -7.80 -7.69 14.07
C GLU A 19 -7.65 -7.36 12.58
N ILE A 20 -7.54 -6.08 12.20
CA ILE A 20 -7.01 -5.78 10.87
C ILE A 20 -5.53 -6.18 10.89
N GLY A 21 -5.16 -7.18 10.11
CA GLY A 21 -3.80 -7.70 10.11
C GLY A 21 -2.80 -6.59 9.79
N GLU A 22 -1.87 -6.30 10.71
CA GLU A 22 -0.76 -5.35 10.52
C GLU A 22 0.04 -5.62 9.23
N MET A 23 -0.05 -6.86 8.72
CA MET A 23 0.53 -7.31 7.46
C MET A 23 0.13 -6.47 6.24
N TYR A 24 -1.06 -5.85 6.25
CA TYR A 24 -1.54 -5.03 5.12
C TYR A 24 -1.13 -3.57 5.16
N SER A 25 -0.73 -3.06 6.32
CA SER A 25 -0.64 -1.62 6.57
C SER A 25 0.72 -1.13 7.02
N SER A 26 1.49 -1.95 7.75
CA SER A 26 2.67 -1.45 8.46
C SER A 26 3.83 -2.43 8.55
N LYS A 27 3.66 -3.71 8.18
CA LYS A 27 4.74 -4.68 8.25
C LYS A 27 5.74 -4.49 7.11
N TRP A 28 6.99 -4.16 7.48
CA TRP A 28 8.10 -4.06 6.53
C TRP A 28 8.82 -5.40 6.40
N ARG A 29 9.23 -5.73 5.18
CA ARG A 29 10.12 -6.86 4.91
C ARG A 29 11.51 -6.38 4.53
N LYS A 30 12.53 -7.01 5.12
CA LYS A 30 13.94 -6.78 4.74
C LYS A 30 14.31 -7.70 3.57
N VAL A 31 14.97 -7.13 2.56
CA VAL A 31 15.48 -7.86 1.40
C VAL A 31 16.97 -7.58 1.26
N ASP A 32 17.77 -8.65 1.16
CA ASP A 32 19.21 -8.55 0.86
C ASP A 32 19.42 -8.68 -0.66
N LEU A 33 20.11 -7.71 -1.27
CA LEU A 33 20.29 -7.62 -2.72
C LEU A 33 21.76 -7.54 -3.11
N LEU A 34 22.14 -8.28 -4.14
CA LEU A 34 23.44 -8.10 -4.80
C LEU A 34 23.35 -6.94 -5.79
N ILE A 35 24.14 -5.90 -5.54
CA ILE A 35 24.12 -4.68 -6.35
C ILE A 35 25.17 -4.75 -7.46
N PRO A 36 24.79 -4.58 -8.74
CA PRO A 36 25.73 -4.59 -9.86
C PRO A 36 26.86 -3.56 -9.72
N SER A 37 28.07 -3.95 -10.12
CA SER A 37 29.28 -3.12 -9.98
C SER A 37 29.16 -1.79 -10.74
N ASN A 38 28.64 -1.81 -11.97
CA ASN A 38 28.40 -0.63 -12.78
C ASN A 38 27.42 0.37 -12.12
N PHE A 39 26.37 -0.13 -11.47
CA PHE A 39 25.44 0.72 -10.73
C PHE A 39 26.12 1.36 -9.50
N ARG A 40 26.92 0.58 -8.76
CA ARG A 40 27.73 1.12 -7.65
C ARG A 40 28.71 2.20 -8.11
N MET A 41 29.38 1.98 -9.24
CA MET A 41 30.29 2.96 -9.84
C MET A 41 29.55 4.26 -10.19
N LEU A 42 28.37 4.15 -10.83
CA LEU A 42 27.55 5.31 -11.16
C LEU A 42 27.13 6.10 -9.92
N CYS A 43 26.64 5.42 -8.88
CA CYS A 43 26.29 6.02 -7.60
C CYS A 43 27.48 6.76 -6.96
N ALA A 44 28.67 6.13 -6.96
CA ALA A 44 29.87 6.73 -6.41
C ALA A 44 30.31 8.00 -7.16
N ILE A 45 30.24 7.98 -8.50
CA ILE A 45 30.58 9.16 -9.34
C ILE A 45 29.60 10.31 -9.08
N LEU A 46 28.32 10.00 -8.94
CA LEU A 46 27.26 11.01 -8.74
C LEU A 46 27.11 11.46 -7.29
N GLY A 47 27.82 10.84 -6.34
CA GLY A 47 27.71 11.15 -4.92
C GLY A 47 26.36 10.78 -4.31
N VAL A 48 25.69 9.74 -4.83
CA VAL A 48 24.37 9.29 -4.37
C VAL A 48 24.48 7.89 -3.79
N LYS A 49 23.81 7.62 -2.65
CA LYS A 49 23.78 6.28 -2.06
C LYS A 49 22.84 5.36 -2.85
N MET A 50 23.22 4.10 -3.00
CA MET A 50 22.43 3.10 -3.72
C MET A 50 21.06 2.86 -3.07
N GLU A 51 21.01 2.87 -1.73
CA GLU A 51 19.81 2.70 -0.93
C GLU A 51 18.80 3.82 -1.18
N ASP A 52 19.28 5.05 -1.38
CA ASP A 52 18.43 6.20 -1.66
C ASP A 52 17.74 6.06 -3.02
N VAL A 53 18.49 5.65 -4.05
CA VAL A 53 17.92 5.44 -5.40
C VAL A 53 16.84 4.35 -5.40
N LEU A 54 17.13 3.21 -4.76
CA LEU A 54 16.20 2.09 -4.69
C LEU A 54 14.96 2.45 -3.88
N ARG A 55 15.14 3.08 -2.71
CA ARG A 55 14.06 3.52 -1.83
C ARG A 55 13.18 4.55 -2.50
N ASP A 56 13.77 5.54 -3.16
CA ASP A 56 13.03 6.58 -3.86
C ASP A 56 12.17 5.98 -4.98
N TYR A 57 12.72 5.07 -5.79
CA TYR A 57 11.92 4.39 -6.81
C TYR A 57 10.75 3.61 -6.19
N MET A 58 10.99 2.82 -5.14
CA MET A 58 9.96 2.04 -4.45
C MET A 58 8.85 2.94 -3.90
N TRP A 59 9.19 4.02 -3.22
CA TRP A 59 8.22 4.99 -2.68
C TRP A 59 7.45 5.75 -3.76
N MET A 60 8.12 6.08 -4.87
CA MET A 60 7.49 6.77 -5.99
C MET A 60 6.46 5.87 -6.68
N VAL A 61 6.82 4.62 -6.99
CA VAL A 61 5.95 3.70 -7.73
C VAL A 61 4.81 3.16 -6.89
N SER A 62 5.01 2.93 -5.58
CA SER A 62 3.96 2.42 -4.68
C SER A 62 2.99 3.49 -4.20
N TYR A 63 3.17 4.76 -4.58
CA TYR A 63 2.44 5.89 -4.02
C TYR A 63 2.52 5.98 -2.48
N ALA A 64 3.65 5.56 -1.90
CA ALA A 64 3.90 5.73 -0.48
C ALA A 64 3.79 7.20 -0.03
N VAL A 65 3.38 7.39 1.21
CA VAL A 65 3.02 8.68 1.83
C VAL A 65 4.23 9.60 2.06
N SER A 66 5.47 9.18 1.75
CA SER A 66 6.67 10.01 1.93
C SER A 66 6.65 11.31 1.10
N ASP A 67 7.13 12.39 1.70
CA ASP A 67 7.04 13.77 1.18
C ASP A 67 7.94 14.10 -0.02
N GLY A 68 8.90 13.24 -0.39
CA GLY A 68 9.93 13.61 -1.38
C GLY A 68 9.53 13.53 -2.87
N GLY A 69 8.47 12.79 -3.21
CA GLY A 69 8.18 12.43 -4.61
C GLY A 69 7.18 13.35 -5.33
N THR A 70 7.65 14.11 -6.33
CA THR A 70 6.80 14.91 -7.23
C THR A 70 5.93 14.05 -8.16
N GLU A 71 4.82 14.59 -8.66
CA GLU A 71 3.96 13.90 -9.64
C GLU A 71 4.74 13.48 -10.91
N ARG A 72 5.70 14.31 -11.35
CA ARG A 72 6.55 14.00 -12.51
C ARG A 72 7.42 12.77 -12.26
N GLN A 73 8.07 12.70 -11.10
CA GLN A 73 8.91 11.56 -10.71
C GLN A 73 8.07 10.28 -10.59
N ARG A 74 6.88 10.35 -10.00
CA ARG A 74 5.95 9.21 -9.88
C ARG A 74 5.49 8.70 -11.23
N LYS A 75 5.15 9.60 -12.16
CA LYS A 75 4.84 9.24 -13.56
C LYS A 75 6.02 8.54 -14.24
N ALA A 76 7.26 8.99 -14.01
CA ALA A 76 8.45 8.36 -14.56
C ALA A 76 8.67 6.94 -13.98
N ALA A 77 8.51 6.78 -12.65
CA ALA A 77 8.59 5.48 -11.99
C ALA A 77 7.54 4.49 -12.51
N LYS A 78 6.26 4.92 -12.62
CA LYS A 78 5.17 4.13 -13.22
C LYS A 78 5.49 3.74 -14.67
N LYS A 79 6.03 4.66 -15.47
CA LYS A 79 6.41 4.39 -16.87
C LYS A 79 7.50 3.31 -16.96
N PHE A 80 8.52 3.40 -16.11
CA PHE A 80 9.57 2.37 -16.04
C PHE A 80 8.98 1.01 -15.64
N PHE A 81 8.18 0.95 -14.58
CA PHE A 81 7.51 -0.27 -14.12
C PHE A 81 6.71 -0.97 -15.24
N LEU A 82 5.92 -0.19 -16.00
CA LEU A 82 5.12 -0.71 -17.11
C LEU A 82 5.99 -1.14 -18.31
N ALA A 83 7.10 -0.46 -18.57
CA ALA A 83 8.02 -0.82 -19.65
C ALA A 83 8.74 -2.15 -19.38
N CYS A 84 9.03 -2.44 -18.11
CA CYS A 84 9.57 -3.74 -17.67
C CYS A 84 8.53 -4.88 -17.68
N GLN A 85 7.27 -4.60 -18.02
CA GLN A 85 6.18 -5.59 -18.08
C GLN A 85 5.94 -6.35 -16.76
N PHE A 86 6.30 -5.75 -15.62
CA PHE A 86 6.05 -6.35 -14.31
C PHE A 86 4.56 -6.63 -14.12
N GLY A 87 4.25 -7.87 -13.73
CA GLY A 87 2.88 -8.34 -13.50
C GLY A 87 2.01 -8.53 -14.76
N GLN A 88 2.49 -8.18 -15.97
CA GLN A 88 1.65 -8.20 -17.18
C GLN A 88 1.23 -9.61 -17.64
N HIS A 89 1.95 -10.64 -17.21
CA HIS A 89 1.57 -12.03 -17.43
C HIS A 89 0.28 -12.42 -16.69
N ALA A 90 -0.03 -11.75 -15.58
CA ALA A 90 -1.18 -12.03 -14.73
C ALA A 90 -2.25 -10.92 -14.81
N TYR A 91 -1.86 -9.67 -15.07
CA TYR A 91 -2.78 -8.54 -15.13
C TYR A 91 -2.60 -7.76 -16.44
N PRO A 92 -3.66 -7.52 -17.22
CA PRO A 92 -3.54 -6.66 -18.39
C PRO A 92 -3.14 -5.25 -17.96
N LYS A 93 -2.43 -4.52 -18.82
CA LYS A 93 -1.93 -3.16 -18.53
C LYS A 93 -3.00 -2.21 -17.98
N LYS A 94 -4.25 -2.34 -18.41
CA LYS A 94 -5.39 -1.55 -17.90
C LYS A 94 -5.63 -1.77 -16.40
N ASP A 95 -5.47 -2.99 -15.92
CA ASP A 95 -5.71 -3.36 -14.53
C ASP A 95 -4.56 -2.88 -13.64
N ILE A 96 -3.31 -3.04 -14.10
CA ILE A 96 -2.13 -2.49 -13.40
C ILE A 96 -2.24 -0.96 -13.30
N ASN A 97 -2.72 -0.29 -14.36
CA ASN A 97 -2.97 1.15 -14.29
C ASN A 97 -4.04 1.50 -13.26
N ALA A 98 -5.13 0.72 -13.18
CA ALA A 98 -6.18 0.92 -12.19
C ALA A 98 -5.64 0.76 -10.76
N MET A 99 -4.82 -0.26 -10.49
CA MET A 99 -4.13 -0.42 -9.20
C MET A 99 -3.34 0.83 -8.81
N PHE A 100 -2.56 1.40 -9.74
CA PHE A 100 -1.81 2.64 -9.48
C PHE A 100 -2.70 3.86 -9.22
N GLU A 101 -3.81 4.01 -9.95
CA GLU A 101 -4.73 5.14 -9.70
C GLU A 101 -5.45 5.00 -8.35
N GLU A 102 -5.79 3.78 -7.93
CA GLU A 102 -6.37 3.51 -6.61
C GLU A 102 -5.36 3.83 -5.49
N LEU A 103 -4.11 3.39 -5.61
CA LEU A 103 -3.05 3.73 -4.65
C LEU A 103 -2.77 5.25 -4.61
N LYS A 104 -2.84 5.93 -5.76
CA LYS A 104 -2.76 7.39 -5.83
C LYS A 104 -3.93 8.06 -5.08
N ALA A 105 -5.14 7.52 -5.20
CA ALA A 105 -6.30 8.02 -4.48
C ALA A 105 -6.11 7.84 -2.97
N VAL A 106 -5.63 6.67 -2.52
CA VAL A 106 -5.29 6.43 -1.11
C VAL A 106 -4.35 7.52 -0.59
N ARG A 107 -3.22 7.75 -1.26
CA ARG A 107 -2.27 8.81 -0.87
C ARG A 107 -2.92 10.19 -0.83
N THR A 108 -3.78 10.49 -1.80
CA THR A 108 -4.48 11.79 -1.84
C THR A 108 -5.35 11.97 -0.60
N THR A 109 -6.06 10.92 -0.18
CA THR A 109 -6.84 10.93 1.06
C THR A 109 -5.94 11.11 2.29
N TYR A 110 -4.81 10.40 2.38
CA TYR A 110 -3.82 10.59 3.46
C TYR A 110 -3.40 12.05 3.63
N ASN A 111 -3.12 12.75 2.52
CA ASN A 111 -2.69 14.16 2.57
C ASN A 111 -3.79 15.13 3.07
N THR A 112 -5.03 14.68 3.22
CA THR A 112 -6.14 15.52 3.68
C THR A 112 -6.44 15.36 5.17
N THR A 113 -5.71 14.49 5.89
CA THR A 113 -6.03 14.13 7.28
C THR A 113 -5.27 14.93 8.34
N GLU A 114 -4.39 15.85 7.95
CA GLU A 114 -3.54 16.62 8.88
C GLU A 114 -4.35 17.34 9.98
N ASN A 115 -5.51 17.90 9.61
CA ASN A 115 -6.36 18.71 10.49
C ASN A 115 -7.48 17.92 11.20
N MET A 116 -7.56 16.60 11.03
CA MET A 116 -8.55 15.78 11.75
C MET A 116 -8.21 15.74 13.25
N ASP A 117 -9.23 15.70 14.11
CA ASP A 117 -9.04 15.44 15.54
C ASP A 117 -8.61 13.99 15.78
N TRP A 118 -8.28 13.65 17.03
CA TRP A 118 -7.69 12.35 17.35
C TRP A 118 -8.65 11.17 17.13
N ASP A 119 -9.92 11.32 17.52
CA ASP A 119 -10.94 10.28 17.36
C ASP A 119 -11.26 10.07 15.87
N ASP A 120 -11.37 11.15 15.10
CA ASP A 120 -11.58 11.09 13.65
C ASP A 120 -10.37 10.50 12.92
N LYS A 121 -9.14 10.80 13.37
CA LYS A 121 -7.91 10.17 12.84
C LYS A 121 -7.89 8.68 13.11
N GLU A 122 -8.24 8.25 14.31
CA GLU A 122 -8.28 6.82 14.64
C GLU A 122 -9.29 6.07 13.76
N LEU A 123 -10.49 6.62 13.62
CA LEU A 123 -11.53 6.06 12.75
C LEU A 123 -11.10 6.05 11.28
N PHE A 124 -10.45 7.12 10.82
CA PHE A 124 -9.88 7.21 9.48
C PHE A 124 -8.86 6.08 9.24
N TRP A 125 -7.93 5.87 10.17
CA TRP A 125 -6.91 4.83 10.03
C TRP A 125 -7.51 3.43 9.98
N LYS A 126 -8.50 3.14 10.83
CA LYS A 126 -9.24 1.87 10.81
C LYS A 126 -9.90 1.64 9.45
N ASN A 127 -10.62 2.64 8.94
CA ASN A 127 -11.28 2.54 7.63
C ASN A 127 -10.27 2.36 6.49
N ASN A 128 -9.17 3.13 6.51
CA ASN A 128 -8.12 3.02 5.52
C ASN A 128 -7.46 1.63 5.54
N HIS A 129 -7.19 1.07 6.72
CA HIS A 129 -6.67 -0.29 6.84
C HIS A 129 -7.63 -1.33 6.25
N MET A 130 -8.93 -1.23 6.56
CA MET A 130 -9.96 -2.10 5.95
C MET A 130 -9.99 -1.98 4.43
N TYR A 131 -9.87 -0.76 3.91
CA TYR A 131 -9.82 -0.52 2.47
C TYR A 131 -8.59 -1.16 1.82
N ILE A 132 -7.40 -1.03 2.42
CA ILE A 132 -6.17 -1.62 1.88
C ILE A 132 -6.24 -3.15 1.87
N GLU A 133 -6.76 -3.75 2.92
CA GLU A 133 -7.00 -5.20 2.98
C GLU A 133 -7.95 -5.65 1.87
N TYR A 134 -9.11 -4.98 1.73
CA TYR A 134 -10.06 -5.26 0.65
C TYR A 134 -9.43 -5.08 -0.73
N TRP A 135 -8.69 -3.98 -0.91
CA TRP A 135 -8.00 -3.66 -2.15
C TRP A 135 -7.03 -4.77 -2.55
N PHE A 136 -6.20 -5.24 -1.61
CA PHE A 136 -5.26 -6.34 -1.85
C PHE A 136 -6.01 -7.61 -2.22
N LYS A 137 -6.96 -8.06 -1.38
CA LYS A 137 -7.72 -9.31 -1.60
C LYS A 137 -8.41 -9.30 -2.96
N ARG A 138 -9.13 -8.23 -3.30
CA ARG A 138 -9.84 -8.08 -4.58
C ARG A 138 -8.90 -8.23 -5.77
N TRP A 139 -7.71 -7.62 -5.71
CA TRP A 139 -6.75 -7.74 -6.82
C TRP A 139 -6.07 -9.10 -6.83
N PHE A 140 -5.66 -9.61 -5.67
CA PHE A 140 -4.99 -10.90 -5.51
C PHE A 140 -5.86 -12.08 -6.00
N GLU A 141 -7.11 -12.12 -5.58
CA GLU A 141 -8.09 -13.17 -5.93
C GLU A 141 -8.57 -13.08 -7.37
N LYS A 142 -8.40 -11.92 -8.04
CA LYS A 142 -8.84 -11.71 -9.44
C LYS A 142 -8.27 -12.74 -10.41
N ASN A 143 -7.06 -13.22 -10.14
CA ASN A 143 -6.39 -14.25 -10.94
C ASN A 143 -6.57 -15.66 -10.38
N SER A 144 -7.67 -15.89 -9.65
CA SER A 144 -8.02 -17.16 -9.02
C SER A 144 -6.96 -17.71 -8.06
N ARG A 145 -6.10 -16.83 -7.52
CA ARG A 145 -5.18 -17.19 -6.44
C ARG A 145 -6.00 -17.34 -5.16
N GLN A 146 -5.81 -18.48 -4.49
CA GLN A 146 -6.45 -18.80 -3.22
C GLN A 146 -5.41 -19.00 -2.11
N ASP A 147 -4.16 -18.60 -2.37
CA ASP A 147 -3.12 -18.67 -1.35
C ASP A 147 -3.54 -17.82 -0.15
N ASP A 148 -3.16 -18.29 1.03
CA ASP A 148 -3.37 -17.54 2.26
C ASP A 148 -2.57 -16.22 2.23
N ILE A 149 -3.03 -15.26 3.03
CA ILE A 149 -2.50 -13.90 3.19
C ILE A 149 -1.01 -13.92 3.56
N SER A 150 -0.54 -15.00 4.19
CA SER A 150 0.89 -15.29 4.43
C SER A 150 1.76 -15.27 3.16
N ILE A 151 1.16 -15.31 1.96
CA ILE A 151 1.85 -15.06 0.69
C ILE A 151 2.62 -13.73 0.69
N LEU A 152 2.18 -12.72 1.45
CA LEU A 152 2.90 -11.45 1.59
C LEU A 152 4.28 -11.61 2.23
N GLU A 153 4.54 -12.66 3.01
CA GLU A 153 5.89 -12.97 3.52
C GLU A 153 6.86 -13.39 2.40
N ASN A 154 6.32 -13.79 1.24
CA ASN A 154 7.10 -14.18 0.07
C ASN A 154 7.41 -12.99 -0.85
N TYR A 155 6.71 -11.85 -0.72
CA TYR A 155 6.91 -10.62 -1.52
C TYR A 155 7.46 -9.46 -0.70
#